data_AF-A0A7Y3KR35-F1
#
_entry.id   AF-A0A7Y3KR35-F1
#
_cell.length_a   1.000
_cell.length_b   1.000
_cell.length_c   1.000
_cell.angle_alpha   90.00
_cell.angle_beta   90.00
_cell.angle_gamma   90.00
#
_symmetry.space_group_name_H-M   'P 1'
#
loop_
_entity.id
_entity.type
_entity.pdbx_description
1 polymer ?
#
loop_
_entity_poly.entity_id
_entity_poly.type
_entity_poly.pdbx_seq_one_letter_code
_entity_poly.pdbx_strand_id
1 'polypeptide(L)'
;MNPAIPSEDVVRALLDPSQPSHDPSVALLQVALSGFGFNFYDARNQARANDLLVRERVSNLLADAAARIRTLEVRYRERSIPAATREEPFPPADALRRAKALHELTARLDAAGSEIVTLEVPGADPIWSRVRDELPTLHRLFAFDVGLATAATALYERADALTAEAADLDGALDAFAGDFEVLRKALVERRALLSGSGPALPHS
;
A
#
# COMPACT_ATOMS: atom_id res chain seq x y z
N MET A 1 26.56 -9.33 -16.91
CA MET A 1 26.21 -8.70 -18.19
C MET A 1 25.09 -7.73 -17.87
N ASN A 2 25.40 -6.43 -17.83
CA ASN A 2 24.42 -5.42 -17.40
C ASN A 2 23.32 -5.35 -18.48
N PRO A 3 22.02 -5.48 -18.15
CA PRO A 3 20.99 -5.29 -19.16
C PRO A 3 21.14 -3.87 -19.71
N ALA A 4 21.29 -3.75 -21.04
CA ALA A 4 21.41 -2.46 -21.69
C ALA A 4 20.17 -1.65 -21.33
N ILE A 5 20.37 -0.51 -20.66
CA ILE A 5 19.30 0.44 -20.38
C ILE A 5 18.73 0.82 -21.75
N PRO A 6 17.42 0.63 -21.99
CA PRO A 6 16.83 0.95 -23.28
C PRO A 6 17.06 2.42 -23.60
N SER A 7 17.34 2.72 -24.87
CA SER A 7 17.55 4.10 -25.30
C SER A 7 16.30 4.94 -25.04
N GLU A 8 16.49 6.24 -24.88
CA GLU A 8 15.41 7.19 -24.64
C GLU A 8 14.34 7.14 -25.75
N ASP A 9 14.74 6.80 -26.98
CA ASP A 9 13.84 6.55 -28.11
C ASP A 9 12.98 5.30 -27.95
N VAL A 10 13.52 4.22 -27.36
CA VAL A 10 12.74 3.00 -27.05
C VAL A 10 11.76 3.28 -25.93
N VAL A 11 12.17 4.01 -24.89
CA VAL A 11 11.29 4.46 -23.81
C VAL A 11 10.20 5.38 -24.36
N ARG A 12 10.55 6.31 -25.25
CA ARG A 12 9.60 7.21 -25.90
C ARG A 12 8.64 6.47 -26.82
N ALA A 13 9.08 5.46 -27.57
CA ALA A 13 8.21 4.60 -28.37
C ALA A 13 7.33 3.66 -27.51
N LEU A 14 7.77 3.29 -26.31
CA LEU A 14 6.94 2.60 -25.31
C LEU A 14 5.84 3.51 -24.76
N LEU A 15 6.10 4.82 -24.71
CA LEU A 15 5.24 5.85 -24.14
C LEU A 15 4.47 6.66 -25.20
N ASP A 16 4.80 6.55 -26.49
CA ASP A 16 4.08 7.15 -27.62
C ASP A 16 2.99 6.17 -28.07
N PRO A 17 1.72 6.45 -27.72
CA PRO A 17 0.64 5.49 -27.91
C PRO A 17 0.14 5.41 -29.36
N SER A 18 0.63 6.25 -30.26
CA SER A 18 -0.03 6.47 -31.54
C SER A 18 0.21 5.35 -32.57
N GLN A 19 1.18 4.44 -32.35
CA GLN A 19 1.47 3.32 -33.24
C GLN A 19 1.89 2.03 -32.52
N PRO A 20 1.50 0.84 -33.03
CA PRO A 20 2.06 -0.43 -32.57
C PRO A 20 3.58 -0.42 -32.80
N SER A 21 4.36 -0.72 -31.76
CA SER A 21 5.81 -0.73 -31.88
C SER A 21 6.28 -1.89 -32.77
N HIS A 22 7.22 -1.60 -33.68
CA HIS A 22 7.88 -2.62 -34.50
C HIS A 22 8.93 -3.43 -33.72
N ASP A 23 9.26 -3.03 -32.50
CA ASP A 23 10.14 -3.79 -31.61
C ASP A 23 9.36 -4.94 -30.95
N PRO A 24 9.77 -6.21 -31.16
CA PRO A 24 9.07 -7.37 -30.63
C PRO A 24 9.03 -7.43 -29.11
N SER A 25 10.01 -6.85 -28.41
CA SER A 25 10.05 -6.78 -26.95
C SER A 25 9.03 -5.76 -26.43
N VAL A 26 8.88 -4.65 -27.14
CA VAL A 26 7.89 -3.61 -26.83
C VAL A 26 6.48 -4.11 -27.13
N ALA A 27 6.28 -4.80 -28.25
CA ALA A 27 5.00 -5.41 -28.60
C ALA A 27 4.57 -6.47 -27.56
N LEU A 28 5.51 -7.30 -27.07
CA LEU A 28 5.25 -8.26 -26.00
C LEU A 28 4.83 -7.57 -24.70
N LEU A 29 5.53 -6.50 -24.31
CA LEU A 29 5.19 -5.69 -23.15
C LEU A 29 3.81 -5.02 -23.30
N GLN A 30 3.49 -4.48 -24.47
CA GLN A 30 2.18 -3.89 -24.76
C GLN A 30 1.07 -4.94 -24.60
N VAL A 31 1.24 -6.16 -25.12
CA VAL A 31 0.28 -7.26 -24.94
C VAL A 31 0.16 -7.70 -23.48
N ALA A 32 1.29 -7.85 -22.77
CA ALA A 32 1.30 -8.24 -21.37
C ALA A 32 0.59 -7.20 -20.49
N LEU A 33 0.91 -5.91 -20.65
CA LEU A 33 0.31 -4.80 -19.91
C LEU A 33 -1.18 -4.60 -20.27
N SER A 34 -1.55 -4.80 -21.53
CA SER A 34 -2.95 -4.82 -21.96
C SER A 34 -3.74 -5.95 -21.27
N GLY A 35 -3.10 -7.09 -20.99
CA GLY A 35 -3.66 -8.19 -20.18
C GLY A 35 -3.98 -7.80 -18.74
N PHE A 36 -3.34 -6.74 -18.21
CA PHE A 36 -3.65 -6.12 -16.92
C PHE A 36 -4.60 -4.91 -17.05
N GLY A 37 -5.19 -4.67 -18.23
CA GLY A 37 -6.13 -3.57 -18.48
C GLY A 37 -5.47 -2.22 -18.77
N PHE A 38 -4.15 -2.18 -18.96
CA PHE A 38 -3.42 -0.96 -19.30
C PHE A 38 -3.67 -0.59 -20.78
N ASN A 39 -4.37 0.51 -21.03
CA ASN A 39 -4.64 1.00 -22.37
C ASN A 39 -3.84 2.29 -22.62
N PHE A 40 -2.83 2.20 -23.50
CA PHE A 40 -1.98 3.32 -23.89
C PHE A 40 -2.75 4.46 -24.60
N TYR A 41 -3.90 4.17 -25.21
CA TYR A 41 -4.65 5.10 -26.06
C TYR A 41 -5.66 5.98 -25.29
N ASP A 42 -5.99 5.66 -24.04
CA ASP A 42 -6.97 6.41 -23.23
C ASP A 42 -6.41 6.74 -21.85
N ALA A 43 -6.08 8.02 -21.64
CA ALA A 43 -5.55 8.54 -20.39
C ALA A 43 -6.41 8.18 -19.16
N ARG A 44 -7.73 8.01 -19.33
CA ARG A 44 -8.61 7.59 -18.21
C ARG A 44 -8.41 6.14 -17.86
N ASN A 45 -8.27 5.25 -18.86
CA ASN A 45 -7.99 3.84 -18.61
C ASN A 45 -6.60 3.66 -18.00
N GLN A 46 -5.60 4.41 -18.49
CA GLN A 46 -4.27 4.44 -17.88
C GLN A 46 -4.34 4.90 -16.42
N ALA A 47 -5.07 5.97 -16.10
CA ALA A 47 -5.20 6.45 -14.74
C ALA A 47 -5.90 5.44 -13.82
N ARG A 48 -6.92 4.71 -14.29
CA ARG A 48 -7.56 3.62 -13.53
C ARG A 48 -6.62 2.43 -13.32
N ALA A 49 -5.85 2.05 -14.33
CA ALA A 49 -4.87 0.96 -14.22
C ALA A 49 -3.75 1.32 -13.24
N ASN A 50 -3.27 2.57 -13.27
CA ASN A 50 -2.28 3.08 -12.32
C ASN A 50 -2.83 3.06 -10.88
N ASP A 51 -4.05 3.52 -10.67
CA ASP A 51 -4.72 3.45 -9.36
C ASP A 51 -4.76 2.01 -8.81
N LEU A 52 -5.22 1.05 -9.63
CA LEU A 52 -5.27 -0.35 -9.25
C LEU A 52 -3.89 -0.89 -8.86
N LEU A 53 -2.87 -0.59 -9.68
CA LEU A 53 -1.50 -1.03 -9.45
C LEU A 53 -0.93 -0.46 -8.14
N VAL A 54 -1.17 0.83 -7.86
CA VAL A 54 -0.72 1.43 -6.60
C VAL A 54 -1.41 0.76 -5.42
N ARG A 55 -2.73 0.56 -5.47
CA ARG A 55 -3.47 -0.10 -4.37
C ARG A 55 -3.00 -1.53 -4.12
N GLU A 56 -2.74 -2.30 -5.17
CA GLU A 56 -2.16 -3.64 -5.06
C GLU A 56 -0.76 -3.58 -4.41
N ARG A 57 0.09 -2.65 -4.86
CA ARG A 57 1.44 -2.49 -4.30
C ARG A 57 1.41 -2.09 -2.82
N VAL A 58 0.54 -1.15 -2.45
CA VAL A 58 0.34 -0.75 -1.06
C VAL A 58 -0.14 -1.93 -0.21
N SER A 59 -1.13 -2.68 -0.69
CA SER A 59 -1.61 -3.89 0.00
C SER A 59 -0.49 -4.91 0.24
N ASN A 60 0.36 -5.13 -0.77
CA ASN A 60 1.49 -6.05 -0.66
C ASN A 60 2.53 -5.58 0.37
N LEU A 61 2.85 -4.27 0.41
CA LEU A 61 3.76 -3.72 1.42
C LEU A 61 3.23 -3.91 2.85
N LEU A 62 1.92 -3.72 3.06
CA LEU A 62 1.29 -3.93 4.36
C LEU A 62 1.28 -5.41 4.75
N ALA A 63 1.06 -6.31 3.80
CA ALA A 63 1.14 -7.76 4.02
C ALA A 63 2.57 -8.20 4.39
N ASP A 64 3.59 -7.66 3.71
CA ASP A 64 4.99 -7.94 4.02
C ASP A 64 5.36 -7.41 5.42
N ALA A 65 4.91 -6.21 5.78
CA ALA A 65 5.09 -5.65 7.11
C ALA A 65 4.43 -6.52 8.20
N ALA A 66 3.19 -6.98 7.96
CA ALA A 66 2.46 -7.88 8.84
C ALA A 66 3.19 -9.23 9.02
N ALA A 67 3.74 -9.80 7.94
CA ALA A 67 4.51 -11.05 8.00
C ALA A 67 5.79 -10.93 8.84
N ARG A 68 6.47 -9.77 8.76
CA ARG A 68 7.65 -9.46 9.58
C ARG A 68 7.30 -9.34 11.05
N ILE A 69 6.24 -8.60 11.38
CA ILE A 69 5.76 -8.44 12.76
C ILE A 69 5.28 -9.77 13.34
N ARG A 70 4.59 -10.60 12.56
CA ARG A 70 4.18 -11.95 12.98
C ARG A 70 5.39 -12.84 13.32
N THR A 71 6.44 -12.78 12.50
CA THR A 71 7.70 -13.48 12.78
C THR A 71 8.36 -12.97 14.06
N LEU A 72 8.34 -11.66 14.25
CA LEU A 72 8.86 -11.00 15.45
C LEU A 72 8.07 -11.39 16.71
N GLU A 73 6.74 -11.43 16.63
CA GLU A 73 5.85 -11.83 17.72
C GLU A 73 6.21 -13.24 18.23
N VAL A 74 6.38 -14.20 17.31
CA VAL A 74 6.77 -15.58 17.68
C VAL A 74 8.09 -15.58 18.43
N ARG A 75 9.13 -14.92 17.88
CA ARG A 75 10.44 -14.82 18.55
C ARG A 75 10.38 -14.11 19.90
N TYR A 76 9.56 -13.06 20.00
CA TYR A 76 9.38 -12.32 21.24
C TYR A 76 8.72 -13.19 22.32
N ARG A 77 7.68 -13.96 21.96
CA ARG A 77 7.02 -14.91 22.86
C ARG A 77 7.99 -15.98 23.35
N GLU A 78 8.74 -16.61 22.44
CA GLU A 78 9.73 -17.65 22.79
C GLU A 78 10.79 -17.16 23.78
N ARG A 79 11.21 -15.89 23.66
CA ARG A 79 12.24 -15.29 24.53
C ARG A 79 11.69 -14.74 25.84
N SER A 80 10.51 -14.15 25.82
CA SER A 80 9.99 -13.32 26.91
C SER A 80 8.95 -14.03 27.78
N ILE A 81 8.41 -15.15 27.32
CA ILE A 81 7.40 -15.93 28.03
C ILE A 81 8.04 -17.27 28.42
N PRO A 82 8.55 -17.39 29.67
CA PRO A 82 9.15 -18.63 30.14
C PRO A 82 8.10 -19.75 30.23
N ALA A 83 8.57 -21.00 30.19
CA ALA A 83 7.71 -22.14 30.46
C ALA A 83 7.14 -22.05 31.88
N ALA A 84 5.83 -22.30 32.03
CA ALA A 84 5.18 -22.26 33.34
C ALA A 84 5.86 -23.25 34.30
N THR A 85 6.22 -22.75 35.48
CA THR A 85 6.78 -23.58 36.55
C THR A 85 5.83 -23.64 37.73
N ARG A 86 6.10 -24.52 38.69
CA ARG A 86 5.30 -24.59 39.92
C ARG A 86 5.42 -23.31 40.77
N GLU A 87 6.56 -22.63 40.68
CA GLU A 87 6.86 -21.40 41.43
C GLU A 87 6.32 -20.16 40.70
N GLU A 88 6.33 -20.18 39.37
CA GLU A 88 5.79 -19.13 38.51
C GLU A 88 4.79 -19.73 37.51
N PRO A 89 3.53 -19.95 37.95
CA PRO A 89 2.52 -20.64 37.14
C PRO A 89 1.94 -19.77 36.02
N PHE A 90 2.11 -18.45 36.09
CA PHE A 90 1.59 -17.50 35.12
C PHE A 90 2.73 -16.72 34.46
N PRO A 91 2.68 -16.48 33.15
CA PRO A 91 3.69 -15.69 32.48
C PRO A 91 3.62 -14.20 32.86
N PRO A 92 4.72 -13.44 32.70
CA PRO A 92 4.77 -12.02 33.03
C PRO A 92 3.73 -11.21 32.26
N ALA A 93 2.96 -10.37 32.97
CA ALA A 93 1.87 -9.59 32.39
C ALA A 93 2.34 -8.60 31.31
N ASP A 94 3.51 -7.98 31.49
CA ASP A 94 4.09 -7.06 30.50
C ASP A 94 4.48 -7.77 29.20
N ALA A 95 5.03 -8.98 29.30
CA ALA A 95 5.36 -9.80 28.13
C ALA A 95 4.11 -10.22 27.37
N LEU A 96 3.05 -10.62 28.07
CA LEU A 96 1.76 -10.92 27.44
C LEU A 96 1.15 -9.69 26.75
N ARG A 97 1.18 -8.52 27.39
CA ARG A 97 0.65 -7.27 26.81
C ARG A 97 1.36 -6.93 25.49
N ARG A 98 2.69 -6.97 25.47
CA ARG A 98 3.47 -6.64 24.28
C ARG A 98 3.28 -7.65 23.15
N ALA A 99 3.22 -8.94 23.48
CA ALA A 99 2.91 -9.98 22.50
C ALA A 99 1.50 -9.78 21.90
N LYS A 100 0.52 -9.41 22.73
CA LYS A 100 -0.82 -9.06 22.27
C LYS A 100 -0.81 -7.81 21.38
N ALA A 101 -0.04 -6.78 21.72
CA ALA A 101 0.07 -5.57 20.90
C ALA A 101 0.66 -5.85 19.51
N LEU A 102 1.69 -6.69 19.41
CA LEU A 102 2.25 -7.15 18.13
C LEU A 102 1.23 -7.93 17.29
N HIS A 103 0.44 -8.78 17.94
CA HIS A 103 -0.64 -9.52 17.28
C HIS A 103 -1.72 -8.59 16.73
N GLU A 104 -2.21 -7.66 17.56
CA GLU A 104 -3.20 -6.66 17.15
C GLU A 104 -2.69 -5.78 16.01
N LEU A 105 -1.42 -5.41 16.03
CA LEU A 105 -0.81 -4.63 14.97
C LEU A 105 -0.81 -5.37 13.63
N THR A 106 -0.47 -6.66 13.65
CA THR A 106 -0.54 -7.54 12.47
C THR A 106 -1.96 -7.56 11.90
N ALA A 107 -2.96 -7.77 12.75
CA ALA A 107 -4.36 -7.78 12.33
C ALA A 107 -4.83 -6.45 11.73
N ARG A 108 -4.36 -5.32 12.27
CA ARG A 108 -4.66 -3.98 11.73
C ARG A 108 -4.07 -3.77 10.34
N LEU A 109 -2.84 -4.22 10.11
CA LEU A 109 -2.18 -4.14 8.80
C LEU A 109 -2.90 -5.00 7.76
N ASP A 110 -3.24 -6.25 8.10
CA ASP A 110 -3.98 -7.16 7.23
C ASP A 110 -5.36 -6.60 6.85
N ALA A 111 -6.07 -6.02 7.83
CA ALA A 111 -7.35 -5.35 7.61
C ALA A 111 -7.22 -4.13 6.69
N ALA A 112 -6.21 -3.28 6.91
CA ALA A 112 -5.96 -2.11 6.07
C ALA A 112 -5.60 -2.50 4.62
N GLY A 113 -4.77 -3.53 4.42
CA GLY A 113 -4.46 -4.04 3.08
C GLY A 113 -5.70 -4.52 2.33
N SER A 114 -6.54 -5.31 3.00
CA SER A 114 -7.81 -5.80 2.46
C SER A 114 -8.78 -4.66 2.10
N GLU A 115 -8.78 -3.60 2.92
CA GLU A 115 -9.58 -2.41 2.69
C GLU A 115 -9.07 -1.59 1.49
N ILE A 116 -7.75 -1.46 1.33
CA ILE A 116 -7.13 -0.69 0.24
C ILE A 116 -7.36 -1.35 -1.11
N VAL A 117 -7.19 -2.67 -1.22
CA VAL A 117 -7.38 -3.37 -2.51
C VAL A 117 -8.83 -3.33 -3.01
N THR A 118 -9.79 -3.10 -2.11
CA THR A 118 -11.23 -3.01 -2.43
C THR A 118 -11.74 -1.58 -2.58
N LEU A 119 -10.86 -0.57 -2.50
CA LEU A 119 -11.25 0.82 -2.68
C LEU A 119 -11.89 1.07 -4.05
N GLU A 120 -12.95 1.88 -4.05
CA GLU A 120 -13.66 2.28 -5.25
C GLU A 120 -12.80 3.20 -6.14
N VAL A 121 -13.09 3.12 -7.44
CA VAL A 121 -12.54 3.95 -8.51
C VAL A 121 -13.71 4.34 -9.42
N PRO A 122 -13.79 5.59 -9.92
CA PRO A 122 -14.78 5.97 -10.91
C PRO A 122 -14.82 4.99 -12.09
N GLY A 123 -15.95 4.30 -12.24
CA GLY A 123 -16.17 3.35 -13.32
C GLY A 123 -16.48 4.04 -14.64
N ALA A 124 -16.35 3.30 -15.76
CA ALA A 124 -16.68 3.77 -17.11
C ALA A 124 -18.20 3.89 -17.35
N ASP A 125 -18.94 4.46 -16.39
CA ASP A 125 -20.38 4.67 -16.50
C ASP A 125 -20.65 5.96 -17.34
N PRO A 126 -21.54 5.88 -18.35
CA PRO A 126 -21.99 7.04 -19.12
C PRO A 126 -22.53 8.20 -18.26
N ILE A 127 -23.01 7.93 -17.04
CA ILE A 127 -23.51 8.93 -16.10
C ILE A 127 -22.35 9.65 -15.41
N TRP A 128 -21.32 8.92 -14.97
CA TRP A 128 -20.13 9.49 -14.34
C TRP A 128 -19.32 10.36 -15.31
N SER A 129 -19.13 9.89 -16.54
CA SER A 129 -18.42 10.62 -17.60
C SER A 129 -19.10 11.91 -18.06
N ARG A 130 -20.41 12.06 -17.81
CA ARG A 130 -21.20 13.26 -18.17
C ARG A 130 -21.38 14.26 -17.04
N VAL A 131 -21.30 13.82 -15.78
CA VAL A 131 -21.67 14.63 -14.60
C VAL A 131 -20.45 15.07 -13.77
N ARG A 132 -19.29 14.39 -13.88
CA ARG A 132 -18.01 14.83 -13.30
C ARG A 132 -16.89 14.70 -14.32
N ASP A 133 -15.97 15.67 -14.31
CA ASP A 133 -14.70 15.57 -15.02
C ASP A 133 -13.89 14.39 -14.46
N GLU A 134 -14.01 13.25 -15.13
CA GLU A 134 -13.50 11.95 -14.67
C GLU A 134 -11.97 11.93 -14.57
N LEU A 135 -11.28 12.38 -15.61
CA LEU A 135 -9.81 12.38 -15.63
C LEU A 135 -9.20 13.26 -14.51
N PRO A 136 -9.66 14.52 -14.31
CA PRO A 136 -9.26 15.32 -13.14
C PRO A 136 -9.61 14.69 -11.78
N THR A 137 -10.64 13.86 -11.70
CA THR A 137 -10.97 13.14 -10.46
C THR A 137 -10.00 11.98 -10.24
N LEU A 138 -9.66 11.22 -11.28
CA LEU A 138 -8.67 10.15 -11.23
C LEU A 138 -7.27 10.70 -10.86
N HIS A 139 -6.87 11.85 -11.39
CA HIS A 139 -5.61 12.51 -11.00
C HIS A 139 -5.61 12.94 -9.53
N ARG A 140 -6.76 13.39 -9.00
CA ARG A 140 -6.88 13.73 -7.57
C ARG A 140 -6.79 12.48 -6.69
N LEU A 141 -7.40 11.36 -7.10
CA LEU A 141 -7.24 10.08 -6.39
C LEU A 141 -5.78 9.65 -6.34
N PHE A 142 -5.06 9.78 -7.46
CA PHE A 142 -3.65 9.41 -7.53
C PHE A 142 -2.78 10.17 -6.51
N ALA A 143 -3.08 11.45 -6.22
CA ALA A 143 -2.37 12.20 -5.18
C ALA A 143 -2.58 11.59 -3.78
N PHE A 144 -3.78 11.08 -3.48
CA PHE A 144 -4.04 10.35 -2.24
C PHE A 144 -3.37 8.97 -2.23
N ASP A 145 -3.31 8.30 -3.39
CA ASP A 145 -2.63 7.01 -3.53
C ASP A 145 -1.11 7.13 -3.27
N VAL A 146 -0.49 8.24 -3.67
CA VAL A 146 0.89 8.57 -3.29
C VAL A 146 1.02 8.70 -1.76
N GLY A 147 0.04 9.31 -1.09
CA GLY A 147 0.00 9.38 0.37
C GLY A 147 -0.11 8.00 1.02
N LEU A 148 -0.98 7.13 0.50
CA LEU A 148 -1.11 5.74 0.94
C LEU A 148 0.20 4.96 0.75
N ALA A 149 0.84 5.09 -0.41
CA ALA A 149 2.10 4.43 -0.71
C ALA A 149 3.24 4.91 0.20
N THR A 150 3.30 6.22 0.47
CA THR A 150 4.29 6.81 1.37
C THR A 150 4.11 6.29 2.80
N ALA A 151 2.87 6.28 3.31
CA ALA A 151 2.57 5.77 4.65
C ALA A 151 2.83 4.27 4.78
N ALA A 152 2.48 3.47 3.77
CA ALA A 152 2.74 2.03 3.76
C ALA A 152 4.24 1.70 3.70
N THR A 153 5.03 2.47 2.95
CA THR A 153 6.49 2.34 2.94
C THR A 153 7.06 2.64 4.33
N ALA A 154 6.63 3.70 5.00
CA ALA A 154 7.08 4.02 6.36
C ALA A 154 6.75 2.90 7.37
N LEU A 155 5.54 2.32 7.27
CA LEU A 155 5.14 1.18 8.10
C LEU A 155 5.98 -0.07 7.81
N TYR A 156 6.31 -0.32 6.54
CA TYR A 156 7.19 -1.42 6.15
C TYR A 156 8.61 -1.23 6.69
N GLU A 157 9.21 -0.06 6.49
CA GLU A 157 10.55 0.26 6.99
C GLU A 157 10.61 0.16 8.51
N ARG A 158 9.56 0.62 9.21
CA ARG A 158 9.45 0.47 10.66
C ARG A 158 9.35 -0.99 11.07
N ALA A 159 8.56 -1.81 10.37
CA ALA A 159 8.45 -3.24 10.63
C ALA A 159 9.78 -3.98 10.38
N ASP A 160 10.59 -3.54 9.42
CA ASP A 160 11.92 -4.08 9.14
C ASP A 160 12.95 -3.70 10.24
N ALA A 161 12.84 -2.48 10.77
CA ALA A 161 13.69 -1.99 11.86
C ALA A 161 13.30 -2.53 13.26
N LEU A 162 12.12 -3.14 13.39
CA LEU A 162 11.58 -3.62 14.66
C LEU A 162 12.35 -4.85 15.16
N THR A 163 12.83 -4.79 16.40
CA THR A 163 13.59 -5.88 17.03
C THR A 163 12.81 -6.52 18.17
N ALA A 164 13.24 -7.72 18.60
CA ALA A 164 12.60 -8.45 19.68
C ALA A 164 13.00 -7.95 21.07
N GLU A 165 13.76 -6.85 21.14
CA GLU A 165 14.31 -6.33 22.37
C GLU A 165 13.25 -5.58 23.17
N ALA A 166 12.99 -6.07 24.37
CA ALA A 166 11.87 -5.64 25.20
C ALA A 166 12.00 -4.17 25.69
N ALA A 167 13.20 -3.62 25.78
CA ALA A 167 13.41 -2.27 26.34
C ALA A 167 12.78 -1.17 25.46
N ASP A 168 12.83 -1.35 24.13
CA ASP A 168 12.44 -0.31 23.17
C ASP A 168 11.09 -0.59 22.51
N LEU A 169 10.49 -1.74 22.78
CA LEU A 169 9.31 -2.22 22.06
C LEU A 169 8.07 -1.33 22.29
N ASP A 170 7.85 -0.81 23.50
CA ASP A 170 6.69 0.04 23.78
C ASP A 170 6.77 1.35 22.96
N GLY A 171 7.93 2.00 22.95
CA GLY A 171 8.13 3.22 22.14
C GLY A 171 8.05 2.95 20.63
N ALA A 172 8.54 1.79 20.17
CA ALA A 172 8.40 1.38 18.77
C ALA A 172 6.93 1.13 18.38
N LEU A 173 6.14 0.52 19.27
CA LEU A 173 4.70 0.28 19.07
C LEU A 173 3.92 1.60 19.03
N ASP A 174 4.24 2.55 19.90
CA ASP A 174 3.62 3.89 19.89
C ASP A 174 3.91 4.64 18.58
N ALA A 175 5.16 4.59 18.11
CA ALA A 175 5.53 5.18 16.82
C ALA A 175 4.80 4.49 15.65
N PHE A 176 4.63 3.17 15.71
CA PHE A 176 3.86 2.42 14.72
C PHE A 176 2.39 2.84 14.70
N ALA A 177 1.78 3.06 15.87
CA ALA A 177 0.43 3.56 15.97
C ALA A 177 0.31 4.95 15.31
N GLY A 178 1.28 5.84 15.53
CA GLY A 178 1.32 7.15 14.87
C GLY A 178 1.35 7.06 13.34
N ASP A 179 2.24 6.24 12.77
CA ASP A 179 2.32 6.04 11.32
C ASP A 179 1.06 5.38 10.75
N PHE A 180 0.45 4.47 11.52
CA PHE A 180 -0.79 3.82 11.10
C PHE A 180 -1.95 4.83 11.03
N GLU A 181 -2.01 5.82 11.93
CA GLU A 181 -2.99 6.90 11.83
C GLU A 181 -2.78 7.79 10.59
N VAL A 182 -1.53 7.96 10.14
CA VAL A 182 -1.25 8.65 8.86
C VAL A 182 -1.84 7.87 7.68
N LEU A 183 -1.65 6.54 7.63
CA LEU A 183 -2.27 5.68 6.62
C LEU A 183 -3.80 5.76 6.66
N ARG A 184 -4.39 5.69 7.86
CA ARG A 184 -5.84 5.78 8.06
C ARG A 184 -6.40 7.11 7.57
N LYS A 185 -5.73 8.22 7.88
CA LYS A 185 -6.11 9.55 7.41
C LYS A 185 -6.14 9.61 5.89
N ALA A 186 -5.08 9.15 5.22
CA ALA A 186 -5.01 9.13 3.75
C ALA A 186 -6.15 8.29 3.14
N LEU A 187 -6.47 7.14 3.75
CA LEU A 187 -7.58 6.30 3.31
C LEU A 187 -8.94 6.99 3.43
N VAL A 188 -9.20 7.66 4.56
CA VAL A 188 -10.45 8.39 4.80
C VAL A 188 -10.59 9.56 3.82
N GLU A 189 -9.53 10.33 3.60
CA GLU A 189 -9.53 11.45 2.66
C GLU A 189 -9.77 10.99 1.22
N ARG A 190 -9.14 9.89 0.79
CA ARG A 190 -9.38 9.29 -0.53
C ARG A 190 -10.85 8.91 -0.74
N ARG A 191 -11.49 8.30 0.27
CA ARG A 191 -12.92 7.94 0.20
C ARG A 191 -13.82 9.16 0.14
N ALA A 192 -13.50 10.20 0.92
CA ALA A 192 -14.28 11.43 0.98
C ALA A 192 -14.32 12.15 -0.36
N LEU A 193 -13.28 12.01 -1.19
CA LEU A 193 -13.25 12.56 -2.55
C LEU A 193 -14.36 11.98 -3.44
N LEU A 194 -14.65 10.68 -3.31
CA LEU A 194 -15.67 10.01 -4.13
C LEU A 194 -17.09 10.29 -3.62
N SER A 195 -17.27 10.31 -2.30
CA SER A 195 -18.56 10.59 -1.65
C SER A 195 -19.01 12.05 -1.73
N GLY A 196 -18.18 12.96 -2.27
CA GLY A 196 -18.48 14.39 -2.36
C GLY A 196 -18.47 15.12 -1.00
N SER A 197 -17.89 14.50 0.02
CA SER A 197 -17.83 15.02 1.40
C SER A 197 -16.43 15.45 1.83
N GLY A 198 -15.45 15.45 0.92
CA GLY A 198 -14.05 15.79 1.21
C GLY A 198 -13.76 17.30 1.26
N PRO A 199 -12.74 17.73 2.02
CA PRO A 199 -12.29 19.12 2.04
C PRO A 199 -11.77 19.54 0.65
N ALA A 200 -12.04 20.79 0.28
CA ALA A 200 -11.44 21.39 -0.92
C ALA A 200 -9.90 21.43 -0.75
N LEU A 201 -9.17 21.04 -1.80
CA LEU A 201 -7.71 21.12 -1.81
C LEU A 201 -7.25 22.57 -1.58
N PRO A 202 -6.15 22.80 -0.84
CA PRO A 202 -5.52 24.11 -0.83
C PRO A 202 -5.08 24.45 -2.25
N HIS A 203 -5.55 25.58 -2.77
CA HIS A 203 -5.10 26.11 -4.05
C HIS A 203 -3.59 26.37 -3.98
N SER A 204 -2.84 25.77 -4.91
CA SER A 204 -1.44 26.13 -5.19
C SER A 204 -1.39 27.40 -6.03
#